data_AF-A0A846MGY5-F1
#
_entry.id   AF-A0A846MGY5-F1
#
_cell.length_a   1.000
_cell.length_b   1.000
_cell.length_c   1.000
_cell.angle_alpha   90.00
_cell.angle_beta   90.00
_cell.angle_gamma   90.00
#
_symmetry.space_group_name_H-M   'P 1'
#
loop_
_entity.id
_entity.type
_entity.pdbx_description
1 polymer ?
#
loop_
_entity_poly.entity_id
_entity_poly.type
_entity_poly.pdbx_seq_one_letter_code
_entity_poly.pdbx_strand_id
1 'polypeptide(L)'
;MKKRLGIDIDGTVTCPSTFIPYLNESFRKNLTLKDITQYNLAPLYDTTEEEMDRWMEKYEAMIYECAPLAEHALEVINSWKNKYELFYISARGRHLYDITEQWFQKNGVHYHHIELVGSHNKIEAVKTYGISAFFEDKYDNACDIAEECHIPVILFDTPYNQGPLPKQVIRVQNWLEAKQHVERLLST
;
A
#
# COMPACT_ATOMS: atom_id res chain seq x y z
N MET A 1 11.79 -18.54 14.41
CA MET A 1 11.27 -18.34 13.05
C MET A 1 11.53 -16.90 12.64
N LYS A 2 11.71 -16.61 11.34
CA LYS A 2 11.82 -15.21 10.89
C LYS A 2 10.49 -14.50 11.12
N LYS A 3 10.53 -13.22 11.51
CA LYS A 3 9.32 -12.38 11.62
C LYS A 3 8.78 -12.10 10.21
N ARG A 4 7.47 -11.94 10.09
CA ARG A 4 6.77 -11.67 8.83
C ARG A 4 6.34 -10.23 8.75
N LEU A 5 6.68 -9.55 7.67
CA LEU A 5 6.23 -8.19 7.37
C LEU A 5 5.09 -8.26 6.37
N GLY A 6 3.95 -7.67 6.72
CA GLY A 6 2.81 -7.49 5.83
C GLY A 6 2.91 -6.14 5.16
N ILE A 7 2.90 -6.09 3.84
CA ILE A 7 3.18 -4.87 3.07
C ILE A 7 2.04 -4.65 2.09
N ASP A 8 1.32 -3.54 2.23
CA ASP A 8 0.42 -3.09 1.18
C ASP A 8 1.20 -2.78 -0.12
N ILE A 9 0.54 -2.88 -1.27
CA ILE A 9 1.18 -2.62 -2.57
C ILE A 9 0.97 -1.18 -3.01
N ASP A 10 -0.27 -0.70 -3.02
CA ASP A 10 -0.68 0.49 -3.77
C ASP A 10 -0.64 1.75 -2.91
N GLY A 11 0.24 2.68 -3.25
CA GLY A 11 0.53 3.84 -2.38
C GLY A 11 1.57 3.57 -1.29
N THR A 12 1.99 2.30 -1.16
CA THR A 12 3.02 1.84 -0.23
C THR A 12 4.29 1.41 -0.96
N VAL A 13 4.24 0.34 -1.75
CA VAL A 13 5.37 -0.12 -2.59
C VAL A 13 5.40 0.67 -3.90
N THR A 14 4.24 0.91 -4.48
CA THR A 14 4.04 1.82 -5.60
C THR A 14 3.80 3.24 -5.08
N CYS A 15 4.08 4.23 -5.92
CA CYS A 15 3.95 5.63 -5.52
C CYS A 15 2.48 5.99 -5.23
N PRO A 16 2.17 6.75 -4.15
CA PRO A 16 0.80 7.19 -3.84
C PRO A 16 0.17 8.09 -4.92
N SER A 17 0.97 8.65 -5.83
CA SER A 17 0.47 9.44 -6.97
C SER A 17 0.16 8.61 -8.22
N THR A 18 0.32 7.28 -8.19
CA THR A 18 0.27 6.39 -9.37
C THR A 18 -0.94 6.63 -10.27
N PHE A 19 -2.13 6.81 -9.69
CA PHE A 19 -3.37 6.98 -10.44
C PHE A 19 -3.62 8.41 -10.94
N ILE A 20 -2.98 9.41 -10.34
CA ILE A 20 -3.30 10.83 -10.55
C ILE A 20 -3.16 11.26 -12.01
N PRO A 21 -2.07 10.93 -12.75
CA PRO A 21 -1.93 11.35 -14.15
C PRO A 21 -3.05 10.80 -15.04
N TYR A 22 -3.43 9.54 -14.86
CA TYR A 22 -4.45 8.86 -15.67
C TYR A 22 -5.86 9.38 -15.38
N LEU A 23 -6.15 9.66 -14.10
CA LEU A 23 -7.40 10.29 -13.68
C LEU A 23 -7.48 11.72 -14.22
N ASN A 24 -6.41 12.51 -14.09
CA ASN A 24 -6.34 13.86 -14.65
C ASN A 24 -6.62 13.87 -16.15
N GLU A 25 -6.03 12.95 -16.90
CA GLU A 25 -6.27 12.80 -18.35
C GLU A 25 -7.74 12.47 -18.64
N SER A 26 -8.30 11.48 -17.94
CA SER A 26 -9.64 10.96 -18.20
C SER A 26 -10.76 11.92 -17.82
N PHE A 27 -10.61 12.58 -16.66
CA PHE A 27 -11.60 13.50 -16.09
C PHE A 27 -11.27 14.98 -16.35
N ARG A 28 -10.23 15.26 -17.14
CA ARG A 28 -9.78 16.61 -17.53
C ARG A 28 -9.53 17.52 -16.32
N LYS A 29 -8.79 16.99 -15.36
CA LYS A 29 -8.34 17.68 -14.15
C LYS A 29 -6.83 17.89 -14.19
N ASN A 30 -6.33 18.64 -13.21
CA ASN A 30 -4.90 18.84 -13.00
C ASN A 30 -4.57 18.80 -11.51
N LEU A 31 -5.07 17.77 -10.83
CA LEU A 31 -4.80 17.54 -9.42
C LEU A 31 -3.38 17.04 -9.22
N THR A 32 -2.79 17.39 -8.09
CA THR A 32 -1.53 16.86 -7.59
C THR A 32 -1.80 15.98 -6.38
N LEU A 33 -0.79 15.25 -5.89
CA LEU A 33 -0.94 14.47 -4.65
C LEU A 33 -1.41 15.31 -3.46
N LYS A 34 -1.02 16.60 -3.42
CA LYS A 34 -1.44 17.54 -2.36
C LYS A 34 -2.93 17.81 -2.35
N ASP A 35 -3.59 17.67 -3.50
CA ASP A 35 -5.03 17.86 -3.65
C ASP A 35 -5.82 16.60 -3.30
N ILE A 36 -5.15 15.46 -3.14
CA ILE A 36 -5.79 14.19 -2.76
C ILE A 36 -5.88 14.13 -1.23
N THR A 37 -6.92 14.75 -0.67
CA THR A 37 -7.12 14.88 0.79
C THR A 37 -8.04 13.81 1.39
N GLN A 38 -8.51 12.87 0.57
CA GLN A 38 -9.35 11.76 1.00
C GLN A 38 -9.12 10.56 0.08
N TYR A 39 -9.37 9.36 0.60
CA TYR A 39 -9.14 8.13 -0.15
C TYR A 39 -10.17 7.92 -1.27
N ASN A 40 -11.43 8.33 -1.07
CA ASN A 40 -12.44 8.32 -2.13
C ASN A 40 -12.14 9.43 -3.15
N LEU A 41 -11.71 9.03 -4.35
CA LEU A 41 -11.28 9.95 -5.40
C LEU A 41 -12.46 10.55 -6.19
N ALA A 42 -13.63 9.89 -6.23
CA ALA A 42 -14.72 10.31 -7.10
C ALA A 42 -15.15 11.77 -6.89
N PRO A 43 -15.34 12.26 -5.65
CA PRO A 43 -15.69 13.67 -5.42
C PRO A 43 -14.60 14.66 -5.86
N LEU A 44 -13.32 14.28 -5.82
CA LEU A 44 -12.21 15.16 -6.21
C LEU A 44 -12.16 15.37 -7.74
N TYR A 45 -12.64 14.38 -8.49
CA TYR A 45 -12.67 14.39 -9.95
C TYR A 45 -14.05 14.78 -10.51
N ASP A 46 -14.97 15.29 -9.67
CA ASP A 46 -16.35 15.65 -10.04
C ASP A 46 -17.11 14.50 -10.74
N THR A 47 -16.96 13.28 -10.25
CA THR A 47 -17.59 12.07 -10.81
C THR A 47 -18.28 11.25 -9.72
N THR A 48 -19.07 10.25 -10.10
CA THR A 48 -19.72 9.34 -9.14
C THR A 48 -18.82 8.13 -8.81
N GLU A 49 -19.11 7.44 -7.71
CA GLU A 49 -18.40 6.20 -7.36
C GLU A 49 -18.59 5.14 -8.46
N GLU A 50 -19.78 5.01 -9.04
CA GLU A 50 -20.04 4.04 -10.10
C GLU A 50 -19.29 4.38 -11.40
N GLU A 51 -19.08 5.66 -11.69
CA GLU A 51 -18.26 6.10 -12.82
C GLU A 51 -16.77 5.84 -12.56
N MET A 52 -16.30 6.08 -11.34
CA MET A 52 -14.94 5.78 -10.90
C MET A 52 -14.67 4.27 -10.94
N ASP A 53 -15.61 3.43 -10.50
CA ASP A 53 -15.48 1.98 -10.51
C ASP A 53 -15.37 1.46 -11.95
N ARG A 54 -16.24 1.90 -12.86
CA ARG A 54 -16.13 1.57 -14.30
C ARG A 54 -14.81 2.03 -14.91
N TRP A 55 -14.30 3.17 -14.46
CA TRP A 55 -13.00 3.67 -14.88
C TRP A 55 -11.88 2.77 -14.36
N MET A 56 -11.91 2.38 -13.09
CA MET A 56 -10.95 1.45 -12.48
C MET A 56 -10.95 0.11 -13.21
N GLU A 57 -12.11 -0.52 -13.43
CA GLU A 57 -12.25 -1.78 -14.17
C GLU A 57 -11.57 -1.74 -15.56
N LYS A 58 -11.61 -0.58 -16.21
CA LYS A 58 -11.05 -0.39 -17.55
C LYS A 58 -9.53 -0.16 -17.55
N TYR A 59 -9.00 0.55 -16.57
CA TYR A 59 -7.62 1.07 -16.62
C TYR A 59 -6.68 0.50 -15.55
N GLU A 60 -7.19 -0.06 -14.46
CA GLU A 60 -6.38 -0.47 -13.31
C GLU A 60 -5.26 -1.44 -13.69
N ALA A 61 -5.54 -2.41 -14.55
CA ALA A 61 -4.56 -3.42 -14.98
C ALA A 61 -3.33 -2.77 -15.65
N MET A 62 -3.55 -1.85 -16.58
CA MET A 62 -2.50 -1.13 -17.29
C MET A 62 -1.74 -0.19 -16.34
N ILE A 63 -2.46 0.52 -15.46
CA ILE A 63 -1.85 1.43 -14.49
C ILE A 63 -0.96 0.67 -13.52
N TYR A 64 -1.42 -0.47 -13.00
CA TYR A 64 -0.63 -1.34 -12.14
C TYR A 64 0.63 -1.88 -12.82
N GLU A 65 0.56 -2.25 -14.11
CA GLU A 65 1.74 -2.70 -14.89
C GLU A 65 2.80 -1.58 -15.06
N CYS A 66 2.36 -0.33 -15.08
CA CYS A 66 3.20 0.85 -15.27
C CYS A 66 3.48 1.61 -13.96
N ALA A 67 3.02 1.10 -12.82
CA ALA A 67 3.08 1.82 -11.55
C ALA A 67 4.54 2.11 -11.16
N PRO A 68 4.91 3.37 -10.87
CA PRO A 68 6.25 3.70 -10.40
C PRO A 68 6.44 3.21 -8.96
N LEU A 69 7.67 2.81 -8.63
CA LEU A 69 8.06 2.51 -7.25
C LEU A 69 7.97 3.77 -6.38
N ALA A 70 7.55 3.61 -5.13
CA ALA A 70 7.70 4.64 -4.12
C ALA A 70 9.20 4.87 -3.80
N GLU A 71 9.51 6.09 -3.37
CA GLU A 71 10.90 6.49 -3.08
C GLU A 71 11.54 5.58 -2.03
N HIS A 72 12.74 5.08 -2.32
CA HIS A 72 13.51 4.14 -1.49
C HIS A 72 12.86 2.76 -1.20
N ALA A 73 11.66 2.48 -1.70
CA ALA A 73 10.95 1.23 -1.42
C ALA A 73 11.77 -0.01 -1.78
N LEU A 74 12.24 -0.07 -3.02
CA LEU A 74 12.99 -1.21 -3.55
C LEU A 74 14.27 -1.49 -2.74
N GLU A 75 15.03 -0.43 -2.42
CA GLU A 75 16.26 -0.52 -1.66
C GLU A 75 16.02 -1.12 -0.27
N VAL A 76 15.03 -0.59 0.45
CA VAL A 76 14.71 -1.01 1.82
C VAL A 76 14.16 -2.43 1.85
N ILE A 77 13.16 -2.73 1.01
CA ILE A 77 12.56 -4.06 0.87
C ILE A 77 13.63 -5.10 0.57
N ASN A 78 14.50 -4.85 -0.42
CA ASN A 78 15.53 -5.81 -0.79
C ASN A 78 16.62 -5.97 0.29
N SER A 79 16.85 -4.94 1.12
CA SER A 79 17.74 -5.06 2.29
C SER A 79 17.18 -6.00 3.38
N TRP A 80 15.88 -6.29 3.34
CA TRP A 80 15.18 -7.13 4.30
C TRP A 80 15.00 -8.59 3.91
N LYS A 81 15.23 -8.95 2.63
CA LYS A 81 14.98 -10.31 2.10
C LYS A 81 15.58 -11.46 2.91
N ASN A 82 16.73 -11.23 3.56
CA ASN A 82 17.41 -12.23 4.38
C ASN A 82 17.03 -12.18 5.87
N LYS A 83 16.43 -11.07 6.33
CA LYS A 83 16.08 -10.82 7.74
C LYS A 83 14.64 -11.23 8.05
N TYR A 84 13.71 -10.95 7.14
CA TYR A 84 12.27 -11.15 7.32
C TYR A 84 11.68 -11.95 6.17
N GLU A 85 10.50 -12.52 6.40
CA GLU A 85 9.64 -12.98 5.31
C GLU A 85 8.73 -11.81 4.90
N LEU A 86 8.58 -11.59 3.60
CA LEU A 86 7.91 -10.41 3.03
C LEU A 86 6.61 -10.87 2.35
N PHE A 87 5.49 -10.51 2.97
CA PHE A 87 4.14 -10.86 2.54
C PHE A 87 3.45 -9.60 2.02
N TYR A 88 3.08 -9.59 0.76
CA TYR A 88 2.35 -8.47 0.18
C TYR A 88 0.86 -8.74 0.27
N ILE A 89 0.10 -7.85 0.91
CA ILE A 89 -1.34 -8.02 1.16
C ILE A 89 -2.07 -6.80 0.60
N SER A 90 -2.74 -6.98 -0.53
CA SER A 90 -3.36 -5.89 -1.29
C SER A 90 -4.85 -6.11 -1.53
N ALA A 91 -5.59 -4.99 -1.59
CA ALA A 91 -7.01 -4.97 -1.94
C ALA A 91 -7.30 -5.27 -3.41
N ARG A 92 -6.27 -5.36 -4.27
CA ARG A 92 -6.43 -5.79 -5.67
C ARG A 92 -7.22 -7.10 -5.77
N GLY A 93 -8.04 -7.21 -6.80
CA GLY A 93 -8.75 -8.45 -7.12
C GLY A 93 -7.81 -9.55 -7.61
N ARG A 94 -8.19 -10.81 -7.38
CA ARG A 94 -7.39 -11.99 -7.77
C ARG A 94 -7.11 -12.06 -9.27
N HIS A 95 -7.96 -11.47 -10.11
CA HIS A 95 -7.74 -11.38 -11.56
C HIS A 95 -6.47 -10.60 -11.94
N LEU A 96 -5.91 -9.80 -11.02
CA LEU A 96 -4.71 -9.01 -11.23
C LEU A 96 -3.42 -9.69 -10.75
N TYR A 97 -3.49 -10.96 -10.34
CA TYR A 97 -2.33 -11.66 -9.76
C TYR A 97 -1.16 -11.71 -10.73
N ASP A 98 -1.37 -12.18 -11.96
CA ASP A 98 -0.30 -12.35 -12.95
C ASP A 98 0.37 -11.02 -13.30
N ILE A 99 -0.41 -9.94 -13.44
CA ILE A 99 0.11 -8.59 -13.71
C ILE A 99 0.93 -8.09 -12.51
N THR A 100 0.43 -8.33 -11.29
CA THR A 100 1.12 -7.95 -10.07
C THR A 100 2.45 -8.71 -9.97
N GLU A 101 2.46 -10.03 -10.17
CA GLU A 101 3.67 -10.83 -10.12
C GLU A 101 4.69 -10.40 -11.19
N GLN A 102 4.25 -10.18 -12.43
CA GLN A 102 5.11 -9.69 -13.50
C GLN A 102 5.70 -8.32 -13.18
N TRP A 103 4.92 -7.42 -12.57
CA TRP A 103 5.41 -6.12 -12.13
C TRP A 103 6.51 -6.27 -11.06
N PHE A 104 6.32 -7.17 -10.09
CA PHE A 104 7.32 -7.47 -9.06
C PHE A 104 8.63 -7.98 -9.68
N GLN A 105 8.54 -8.92 -10.62
CA GLN A 105 9.70 -9.47 -11.33
C GLN A 105 10.43 -8.39 -12.15
N LYS A 106 9.69 -7.60 -12.93
CA LYS A 106 10.22 -6.52 -13.77
C LYS A 106 10.97 -5.47 -12.95
N ASN A 107 10.46 -5.13 -11.77
CA ASN A 107 11.05 -4.12 -10.89
C ASN A 107 12.06 -4.70 -9.88
N GLY A 108 12.27 -6.01 -9.85
CA GLY A 108 13.19 -6.67 -8.93
C GLY A 108 12.77 -6.59 -7.46
N VAL A 109 11.46 -6.49 -7.19
CA VAL A 109 10.91 -6.45 -5.83
C VAL A 109 10.91 -7.87 -5.25
N HIS A 110 11.70 -8.11 -4.20
CA HIS A 110 11.72 -9.42 -3.55
C HIS A 110 10.43 -9.69 -2.78
N TYR A 111 9.84 -10.87 -2.94
CA TYR A 111 8.68 -11.32 -2.19
C TYR A 111 8.84 -12.78 -1.73
N HIS A 112 8.14 -13.11 -0.64
CA HIS A 112 7.95 -14.50 -0.22
C HIS A 112 6.51 -14.96 -0.49
N HIS A 113 5.54 -14.05 -0.40
CA HIS A 113 4.14 -14.31 -0.68
C HIS A 113 3.44 -13.05 -1.22
N ILE A 114 2.48 -13.23 -2.13
CA ILE A 114 1.56 -12.20 -2.60
C ILE A 114 0.14 -12.70 -2.32
N GLU A 115 -0.61 -11.94 -1.53
CA GLU A 115 -2.01 -12.17 -1.19
C GLU A 115 -2.87 -11.03 -1.76
N LEU A 116 -3.71 -11.35 -2.73
CA LEU A 116 -4.69 -10.42 -3.30
C LEU A 116 -6.08 -10.76 -2.73
N VAL A 117 -6.50 -9.99 -1.73
CA VAL A 117 -7.74 -10.27 -0.98
C VAL A 117 -9.00 -9.75 -1.67
N GLY A 118 -8.88 -8.86 -2.66
CA GLY A 118 -10.03 -8.29 -3.39
C GLY A 118 -10.93 -7.39 -2.53
N SER A 119 -10.48 -6.98 -1.35
CA SER A 119 -11.20 -6.14 -0.41
C SER A 119 -10.24 -5.27 0.38
N HIS A 120 -10.69 -4.09 0.83
CA HIS A 120 -9.89 -3.26 1.73
C HIS A 120 -9.68 -3.90 3.10
N ASN A 121 -10.55 -4.84 3.53
CA ASN A 121 -10.36 -5.54 4.79
C ASN A 121 -9.25 -6.58 4.68
N LYS A 122 -8.12 -6.32 5.36
CA LYS A 122 -6.93 -7.17 5.38
C LYS A 122 -6.74 -7.93 6.69
N ILE A 123 -7.62 -7.73 7.68
CA ILE A 123 -7.46 -8.25 9.06
C ILE A 123 -7.31 -9.77 9.08
N GLU A 124 -8.16 -10.48 8.33
CA GLU A 124 -8.12 -11.94 8.28
C GLU A 124 -6.79 -12.46 7.72
N ALA A 125 -6.31 -11.84 6.62
CA ALA A 125 -5.02 -12.20 6.03
C ALA A 125 -3.86 -11.91 6.99
N VAL A 126 -3.86 -10.74 7.65
CA VAL A 126 -2.85 -10.36 8.65
C VAL A 126 -2.78 -11.40 9.79
N LYS A 127 -3.94 -11.82 10.32
CA LYS A 127 -4.03 -12.85 11.38
C LYS A 127 -3.60 -14.22 10.87
N THR A 128 -4.09 -14.64 9.70
CA THR A 128 -3.81 -15.96 9.09
C THR A 128 -2.33 -16.16 8.83
N TYR A 129 -1.66 -15.14 8.29
CA TYR A 129 -0.25 -15.21 7.97
C TYR A 129 0.67 -14.91 9.17
N GLY A 130 0.13 -14.55 10.34
CA GLY A 130 0.92 -14.26 11.53
C GLY A 130 1.87 -13.09 11.31
N ILE A 131 1.36 -12.02 10.68
CA ILE A 131 2.15 -10.82 10.39
C ILE A 131 2.57 -10.14 11.70
N SER A 132 3.84 -9.74 11.78
CA SER A 132 4.45 -9.13 12.97
C SER A 132 4.45 -7.60 12.95
N ALA A 133 4.42 -6.99 11.76
CA ALA A 133 4.28 -5.55 11.55
C ALA A 133 3.67 -5.32 10.16
N PHE A 134 2.86 -4.29 10.00
CA PHE A 134 2.19 -3.98 8.73
C PHE A 134 2.61 -2.62 8.17
N PHE A 135 2.63 -2.48 6.84
CA PHE A 135 2.97 -1.26 6.11
C PHE A 135 1.78 -0.87 5.24
N GLU A 136 1.28 0.35 5.38
CA GLU A 136 0.01 0.78 4.78
C GLU A 136 0.03 2.29 4.48
N ASP A 137 -0.79 2.74 3.55
CA ASP A 137 -1.00 4.16 3.25
C ASP A 137 -2.43 4.62 3.59
N LYS A 138 -3.41 3.71 3.61
CA LYS A 138 -4.80 4.02 3.94
C LYS A 138 -5.01 4.13 5.45
N TYR A 139 -5.50 5.29 5.90
CA TYR A 139 -5.72 5.60 7.33
C TYR A 139 -6.59 4.55 8.05
N ASP A 140 -7.79 4.25 7.53
CA ASP A 140 -8.72 3.33 8.18
C ASP A 140 -8.10 1.94 8.33
N ASN A 141 -7.47 1.42 7.26
CA ASN A 141 -6.79 0.13 7.31
C ASN A 141 -5.69 0.12 8.36
N ALA A 142 -4.89 1.19 8.47
CA ALA A 142 -3.81 1.24 9.44
C ALA A 142 -4.33 1.23 10.89
N CYS A 143 -5.41 1.96 11.16
CA CYS A 143 -6.09 1.96 12.46
C CYS A 143 -6.70 0.58 12.77
N ASP A 144 -7.50 0.04 11.84
CA ASP A 144 -8.21 -1.23 12.00
C ASP A 144 -7.21 -2.39 12.22
N ILE A 145 -6.13 -2.46 11.43
CA ILE A 145 -5.11 -3.52 11.59
C ILE A 145 -4.42 -3.39 12.94
N ALA A 146 -4.04 -2.17 13.35
CA ALA A 146 -3.38 -1.94 14.62
C ALA A 146 -4.27 -2.36 15.81
N GLU A 147 -5.53 -1.98 15.78
CA GLU A 147 -6.49 -2.24 16.86
C GLU A 147 -6.92 -3.71 16.91
N GLU A 148 -7.22 -4.32 15.76
CA GLU A 148 -7.78 -5.68 15.69
C GLU A 148 -6.73 -6.79 15.73
N CYS A 149 -5.50 -6.49 15.31
CA CYS A 149 -4.41 -7.47 15.28
C CYS A 149 -3.36 -7.21 16.37
N HIS A 150 -3.40 -6.07 17.04
CA HIS A 150 -2.45 -5.69 18.10
C HIS A 150 -0.98 -5.73 17.66
N ILE A 151 -0.70 -5.32 16.41
CA ILE A 151 0.64 -5.24 15.84
C ILE A 151 1.00 -3.79 15.50
N PRO A 152 2.30 -3.44 15.46
CA PRO A 152 2.73 -2.15 14.95
C PRO A 152 2.35 -1.99 13.46
N VAL A 153 1.87 -0.82 13.11
CA VAL A 153 1.59 -0.44 11.72
C VAL A 153 2.42 0.79 11.36
N ILE A 154 3.15 0.71 10.25
CA ILE A 154 3.90 1.80 9.66
C ILE A 154 3.01 2.44 8.59
N LEU A 155 2.54 3.65 8.88
CA LEU A 155 1.66 4.42 7.99
C LEU A 155 2.51 5.41 7.18
N PHE A 156 2.58 5.25 5.87
CA PHE A 156 3.28 6.21 5.01
C PHE A 156 2.49 7.51 4.91
N ASP A 157 3.13 8.65 5.20
CA ASP A 157 2.45 9.94 5.27
C ASP A 157 1.97 10.40 3.88
N THR A 158 0.66 10.65 3.75
CA THR A 158 0.05 11.15 2.52
C THR A 158 -1.03 12.19 2.85
N PRO A 159 -1.37 13.10 1.92
CA PRO A 159 -2.37 14.13 2.23
C PRO A 159 -3.76 13.55 2.56
N TYR A 160 -4.09 12.34 2.11
CA TYR A 160 -5.39 11.70 2.32
C TYR A 160 -5.53 10.86 3.59
N ASN A 161 -4.44 10.68 4.37
CA ASN A 161 -4.46 9.83 5.55
C ASN A 161 -4.19 10.60 6.85
N GLN A 162 -4.44 11.91 6.87
CA GLN A 162 -4.22 12.76 8.04
C GLN A 162 -5.28 12.52 9.12
N GLY A 163 -4.85 12.47 10.38
CA GLY A 163 -5.76 12.21 11.51
C GLY A 163 -5.04 11.74 12.77
N PRO A 164 -5.76 11.66 13.91
CA PRO A 164 -5.25 11.09 15.15
C PRO A 164 -4.92 9.61 14.97
N LEU A 165 -3.87 9.11 15.62
CA LEU A 165 -3.42 7.72 15.41
C LEU A 165 -3.47 6.90 16.70
N PRO A 166 -3.83 5.61 16.64
CA PRO A 166 -3.61 4.67 17.72
C PRO A 166 -2.13 4.58 18.08
N LYS A 167 -1.82 4.18 19.32
CA LYS A 167 -0.44 4.13 19.82
C LYS A 167 0.48 3.19 19.03
N GLN A 168 -0.09 2.17 18.37
CA GLN A 168 0.67 1.20 17.58
C GLN A 168 0.93 1.67 16.15
N VAL A 169 0.26 2.74 15.69
CA VAL A 169 0.44 3.28 14.35
C VAL A 169 1.51 4.37 14.37
N ILE A 170 2.54 4.20 13.54
CA ILE A 170 3.67 5.11 13.42
C ILE A 170 3.64 5.69 12.01
N ARG A 171 3.37 6.98 11.93
CA ARG A 171 3.44 7.73 10.68
C ARG A 171 4.89 7.99 10.30
N VAL A 172 5.25 7.72 9.04
CA VAL A 172 6.61 7.90 8.51
C VAL A 172 6.55 8.60 7.15
N GLN A 173 7.56 9.41 6.82
CA GLN A 173 7.62 10.17 5.58
C GLN A 173 8.00 9.33 4.37
N ASN A 174 8.83 8.30 4.57
CA ASN A 174 9.32 7.43 3.49
C ASN A 174 9.87 6.10 4.02
N TRP A 175 10.33 5.25 3.09
CA TRP A 175 10.84 3.92 3.40
C TRP A 175 12.13 3.92 4.24
N LEU A 176 12.96 4.97 4.18
CA LEU A 176 14.16 5.05 5.01
C LEU A 176 13.80 5.24 6.48
N GLU A 177 12.82 6.09 6.77
CA GLU A 177 12.29 6.26 8.14
C GLU A 177 11.57 4.99 8.60
N ALA A 178 10.73 4.40 7.73
CA ALA A 178 10.09 3.11 7.99
C ALA A 178 11.13 2.06 8.41
N LYS A 179 12.27 2.01 7.71
CA LYS A 179 13.36 1.08 8.02
C LYS A 179 13.89 1.24 9.44
N GLN A 180 14.16 2.48 9.84
CA GLN A 180 14.69 2.78 11.17
C GLN A 180 13.72 2.34 12.28
N HIS A 181 12.42 2.58 12.09
CA HIS A 181 11.40 2.16 13.05
C HIS A 181 11.30 0.64 13.16
N VAL A 182 11.23 -0.04 12.01
CA VAL A 182 11.05 -1.51 11.97
C VAL A 182 12.27 -2.21 12.53
N GLU A 183 13.48 -1.76 12.19
CA GLU A 183 14.69 -2.33 12.76
C GLU A 183 14.72 -2.09 14.28
N ARG A 184 14.32 -0.93 14.80
CA ARG A 184 14.23 -0.71 16.26
C ARG A 184 13.19 -1.61 16.94
N LEU A 185 12.00 -1.75 16.35
CA LEU A 185 10.88 -2.51 16.90
C LEU A 185 11.15 -4.02 16.91
N LEU A 186 11.84 -4.52 15.88
CA LEU A 186 11.98 -5.96 15.66
C LEU A 186 13.38 -6.52 15.93
N SER A 187 14.34 -5.70 16.41
CA SER A 187 15.69 -6.11 16.82
C SER A 187 15.76 -6.96 18.10
N THR A 188 14.65 -7.10 18.82
CA THR A 188 14.48 -7.99 19.99
C THR A 188 13.91 -9.35 19.62
#